data_AF-A0AAD9IQA0-F1
#
_entry.id   AF-A0AAD9IQA0-F1
#
_cell.length_a   1.000
_cell.length_b   1.000
_cell.length_c   1.000
_cell.angle_alpha   90.00
_cell.angle_beta   90.00
_cell.angle_gamma   90.00
#
_symmetry.space_group_name_H-M   'P 1'
#
loop_
_entity.id
_entity.type
_entity.pdbx_description
1 polymer ?
#
loop_
_entity_poly.entity_id
_entity_poly.type
_entity_poly.pdbx_seq_one_letter_code
_entity_poly.pdbx_strand_id
1 'polypeptide(L)'
;MNSGSTKIEKYLDSKTFQLIKLRRNRTKTILFWTPRLEDPYWSMPPGSIVFKGCPYNNCEFTADKERLDEADMLLFYCQELPHFPKRRYPHQLYVHITGETPINAKINGYGMYGEDINMTVSYRKDGNLFSPYFV
;
A
#
# COMPACT_ATOMS: atom_id res chain seq x y z
N MET A 1 -6.99 26.73 15.77
CA MET A 1 -6.13 25.69 15.18
C MET A 1 -6.93 24.39 15.13
N ASN A 2 -7.70 24.17 14.07
CA ASN A 2 -8.59 23.01 13.97
C ASN A 2 -7.87 21.89 13.22
N SER A 3 -7.62 20.82 13.97
CA SER A 3 -7.13 19.53 13.53
C SER A 3 -8.08 18.94 12.49
N GLY A 4 -7.75 19.08 11.22
CA GLY A 4 -8.43 18.39 10.13
C GLY A 4 -8.11 16.91 10.20
N SER A 5 -9.07 16.10 10.65
CA SER A 5 -9.08 14.65 10.52
C SER A 5 -8.80 14.33 9.04
N THR A 6 -7.64 13.75 8.75
CA THR A 6 -7.28 13.38 7.37
C THR A 6 -8.25 12.30 6.89
N LYS A 7 -8.68 12.39 5.63
CA LYS A 7 -9.64 11.48 4.95
C LYS A 7 -9.41 9.98 5.22
N ILE A 8 -8.18 9.58 5.57
CA ILE A 8 -7.73 8.22 5.86
C ILE A 8 -8.29 7.68 7.18
N GLU A 9 -8.51 8.53 8.20
CA GLU A 9 -9.02 8.11 9.52
C GLU A 9 -10.40 7.44 9.43
N LYS A 10 -11.20 7.79 8.43
CA LYS A 10 -12.51 7.19 8.18
C LYS A 10 -12.43 5.73 7.70
N TYR A 11 -11.29 5.32 7.14
CA TYR A 11 -11.13 4.03 6.47
C TYR A 11 -10.32 3.01 7.28
N LEU A 12 -9.76 3.41 8.43
CA LEU A 12 -8.99 2.53 9.30
C LEU A 12 -9.75 2.24 10.58
N ASP A 13 -9.68 1.01 11.08
CA ASP A 13 -10.20 0.70 12.40
C ASP A 13 -9.40 1.44 13.49
N SER A 14 -10.05 1.68 14.63
CA SER A 14 -9.49 2.47 15.72
C SER A 14 -8.15 1.91 16.23
N LYS A 15 -8.01 0.58 16.29
CA LYS A 15 -6.81 -0.07 16.82
C LYS A 15 -5.62 0.11 15.88
N THR A 16 -5.83 -0.14 14.59
CA THR A 16 -4.82 0.08 13.54
C THR A 16 -4.38 1.54 13.51
N PHE A 17 -5.32 2.47 13.59
CA PHE A 17 -5.01 3.90 13.60
C PHE A 17 -4.11 4.31 14.78
N GLN A 18 -4.41 3.84 16.00
CA GLN A 18 -3.57 4.14 17.17
C GLN A 18 -2.15 3.57 17.02
N LEU A 19 -2.02 2.35 16.50
CA LEU A 19 -0.70 1.72 16.28
C LEU A 19 0.14 2.49 15.25
N ILE A 20 -0.47 2.95 14.17
CA ILE A 20 0.20 3.77 13.16
C ILE A 20 0.68 5.09 13.78
N LYS A 21 -0.15 5.72 14.61
CA LYS A 21 0.17 6.97 15.31
C LYS A 21 1.34 6.81 16.27
N LEU A 22 1.42 5.72 17.02
CA LEU A 22 2.56 5.41 17.89
C LEU A 22 3.88 5.27 17.12
N ARG A 23 3.80 4.84 15.86
CA ARG A 23 4.94 4.64 14.98
C ARG A 23 5.25 5.87 14.11
N ARG A 24 4.74 7.07 14.42
CA ARG A 24 4.84 8.24 13.54
C ARG A 24 6.26 8.80 13.37
N ASN A 25 7.12 8.67 14.38
CA ASN A 25 8.47 9.26 14.36
C ASN A 25 9.56 8.34 13.80
N ARG A 26 9.23 7.11 13.40
CA ARG A 26 10.18 6.19 12.74
C ARG A 26 10.07 6.28 11.22
N THR A 27 11.13 5.86 10.55
CA THR A 27 11.10 5.59 9.10
C THR A 27 10.02 4.55 8.81
N LYS A 28 9.19 4.82 7.80
CA LYS A 28 8.12 3.93 7.38
C LYS A 28 8.63 2.97 6.32
N THR A 29 8.49 1.67 6.57
CA THR A 29 8.86 0.65 5.60
C THR A 29 7.66 0.31 4.74
N ILE A 30 7.82 0.45 3.43
CA ILE A 30 6.83 0.13 2.41
C ILE A 30 7.34 -1.08 1.63
N LEU A 31 6.66 -2.21 1.81
CA LEU A 31 7.01 -3.48 1.20
C LEU A 31 6.16 -3.73 -0.04
N PHE A 32 6.80 -3.91 -1.19
CA PHE A 32 6.12 -4.41 -2.37
C PHE A 32 6.00 -5.93 -2.31
N TRP A 33 4.79 -6.42 -2.04
CA TRP A 33 4.56 -7.81 -1.68
C TRP A 33 4.42 -8.75 -2.89
N THR A 34 3.87 -8.24 -3.98
CA THR A 34 3.69 -8.95 -5.26
C THR A 34 4.60 -8.35 -6.35
N PRO A 35 5.93 -8.52 -6.23
CA PRO A 35 6.87 -8.09 -7.25
C PRO A 35 6.66 -8.88 -8.55
N ARG A 36 6.87 -8.24 -9.71
CA ARG A 36 6.94 -8.96 -10.99
C ARG A 36 8.29 -9.68 -11.09
N LEU A 37 8.31 -10.87 -11.70
CA LEU A 37 9.53 -11.69 -11.84
C LEU A 37 10.68 -10.94 -12.54
N GLU A 38 10.36 -10.10 -13.52
CA GLU A 38 11.34 -9.35 -14.32
C GLU A 38 11.75 -8.02 -13.66
N ASP A 39 10.90 -7.48 -12.79
CA ASP A 39 11.10 -6.18 -12.15
C ASP A 39 10.45 -6.18 -10.76
N PRO A 40 11.23 -6.53 -9.72
CA PRO A 40 10.68 -6.68 -8.39
C PRO A 40 10.30 -5.35 -7.73
N TYR A 41 10.65 -4.22 -8.33
CA TYR A 41 10.35 -2.89 -7.81
C TYR A 41 9.42 -2.09 -8.72
N TRP A 42 8.91 -2.69 -9.81
CA TRP A 42 8.07 -2.01 -10.80
C TRP A 42 8.67 -0.68 -11.26
N SER A 43 9.97 -0.71 -11.56
CA SER A 43 10.79 0.40 -12.07
C SER A 43 10.94 1.56 -11.08
N MET A 44 10.49 1.39 -9.84
CA MET A 44 10.75 2.32 -8.75
C MET A 44 12.10 1.97 -8.11
N PRO A 45 12.96 2.96 -7.81
CA PRO A 45 14.22 2.66 -7.16
C PRO A 45 13.98 2.24 -5.69
N PRO A 46 14.70 1.23 -5.16
CA PRO A 46 14.57 0.81 -3.76
C PRO A 46 15.13 1.85 -2.78
N GLY A 47 14.82 1.68 -1.51
CA GLY A 47 15.30 2.53 -0.42
C GLY A 47 14.51 3.84 -0.31
N SER A 48 15.17 4.90 0.16
CA SER A 48 14.53 6.20 0.40
C SER A 48 14.50 7.12 -0.83
N ILE A 49 15.28 6.81 -1.87
CA ILE A 49 15.47 7.68 -3.04
C ILE A 49 14.17 7.91 -3.82
N VAL A 50 13.26 6.93 -3.84
CA VAL A 50 11.95 7.07 -4.49
C VAL A 50 11.06 8.14 -3.85
N PHE A 51 11.34 8.51 -2.59
CA PHE A 51 10.61 9.55 -1.87
C PHE A 51 11.32 10.91 -1.91
N LYS A 52 12.38 11.05 -2.70
CA LYS A 52 13.08 12.32 -2.87
C LYS A 52 12.13 13.35 -3.50
N GLY A 53 11.94 14.48 -2.82
CA GLY A 53 11.02 15.53 -3.24
C GLY A 53 9.58 15.37 -2.72
N CYS A 54 9.26 14.27 -2.02
CA CYS A 54 8.00 14.15 -1.31
C CYS A 54 8.01 14.98 -0.01
N PRO A 55 6.88 15.61 0.38
CA PRO A 55 6.76 16.32 1.66
C PRO A 55 6.89 15.39 2.88
N TYR A 56 6.61 14.10 2.67
CA TYR A 56 6.86 13.02 3.63
C TYR A 56 7.85 12.06 2.99
N ASN A 57 9.10 12.12 3.44
CA ASN A 57 10.22 11.39 2.84
C ASN A 57 10.97 10.47 3.81
N ASN A 58 10.54 10.40 5.08
CA ASN A 58 11.07 9.44 6.06
C ASN A 58 10.46 8.05 5.83
N CYS A 59 10.67 7.52 4.63
CA CYS A 59 10.12 6.27 4.14
C CYS A 59 11.22 5.47 3.43
N GLU A 60 11.05 4.16 3.40
CA GLU A 60 11.92 3.24 2.70
C GLU A 60 11.07 2.26 1.88
N PHE A 61 11.43 2.08 0.62
CA PHE A 61 10.75 1.15 -0.29
C PHE A 61 11.59 -0.11 -0.48
N THR A 62 10.97 -1.28 -0.32
CA THR A 62 11.66 -2.56 -0.46
C THR A 62 10.77 -3.63 -1.08
N ALA A 63 11.34 -4.65 -1.71
CA ALA A 63 10.67 -5.87 -2.16
C ALA A 63 11.13 -7.10 -1.35
N ASP A 64 11.95 -6.88 -0.31
CA ASP A 64 12.47 -7.91 0.56
C ASP A 64 11.39 -8.44 1.53
N LYS A 65 10.93 -9.67 1.28
CA LYS A 65 9.87 -10.32 2.06
C LYS A 65 10.32 -10.71 3.46
N GLU A 66 11.62 -10.74 3.75
CA GLU A 66 12.14 -10.98 5.11
C GLU A 66 11.77 -9.83 6.05
N ARG A 67 11.54 -8.63 5.49
CA ARG A 67 11.14 -7.41 6.22
C ARG A 67 9.63 -7.30 6.45
N LEU A 68 8.89 -8.40 6.32
CA LEU A 68 7.44 -8.42 6.48
C LEU A 68 7.02 -7.85 7.84
N ASP A 69 7.63 -8.27 8.94
CA ASP A 69 7.21 -7.91 10.30
C ASP A 69 7.44 -6.44 10.67
N GLU A 70 8.42 -5.80 10.04
CA GLU A 70 8.70 -4.38 10.22
C GLU A 70 7.94 -3.47 9.25
N ALA A 71 7.41 -4.00 8.15
CA ALA A 71 6.68 -3.26 7.14
C ALA A 71 5.47 -2.54 7.76
N ASP A 72 5.36 -1.23 7.53
CA ASP A 72 4.19 -0.45 7.92
C ASP A 72 3.08 -0.55 6.84
N MET A 73 3.46 -0.81 5.59
CA MET A 73 2.54 -0.92 4.46
C MET A 73 2.98 -2.02 3.49
N LEU A 74 2.02 -2.81 3.01
CA LEU A 74 2.21 -3.81 1.96
C LEU A 74 1.47 -3.38 0.71
N LEU A 75 2.17 -3.38 -0.42
CA LEU A 75 1.61 -3.07 -1.73
C LEU A 75 1.35 -4.35 -2.52
N PHE A 76 0.11 -4.50 -2.99
CA PHE A 76 -0.35 -5.63 -3.79
C PHE A 76 -0.75 -5.12 -5.18
N TYR A 77 -0.07 -5.60 -6.21
CA TYR A 77 -0.35 -5.26 -7.61
C TYR A 77 -1.45 -6.17 -8.18
N CYS A 78 -2.33 -5.55 -8.97
CA CYS A 78 -3.67 -6.05 -9.29
C CYS A 78 -3.79 -7.35 -10.11
N GLN A 79 -2.69 -7.86 -10.66
CA GLN A 79 -2.70 -9.05 -11.52
C GLN A 79 -2.27 -10.33 -10.80
N GLU A 80 -1.81 -10.22 -9.54
CA GLU A 80 -1.38 -11.39 -8.78
C GLU A 80 -2.46 -11.78 -7.77
N LEU A 81 -3.14 -12.90 -8.04
CA LEU A 81 -3.94 -13.63 -7.06
C LEU A 81 -3.13 -13.82 -5.76
N PRO A 82 -3.75 -13.66 -4.59
CA PRO A 82 -3.02 -13.16 -3.45
C PRO A 82 -2.34 -14.32 -2.73
N HIS A 83 -1.05 -14.51 -2.99
CA HIS A 83 -0.20 -15.16 -2.00
C HIS A 83 0.01 -14.21 -0.81
N PHE A 84 -1.07 -13.86 -0.09
CA PHE A 84 -0.98 -13.04 1.11
C PHE A 84 0.07 -13.62 2.06
N PRO A 85 0.79 -12.77 2.82
CA PRO A 85 1.67 -13.28 3.85
C PRO A 85 0.88 -14.17 4.82
N LYS A 86 1.47 -15.29 5.23
CA LYS A 86 0.87 -16.20 6.21
C LYS A 86 0.55 -15.51 7.55
N ARG A 87 1.23 -14.39 7.84
CA ARG A 87 1.05 -13.62 9.06
C ARG A 87 0.82 -12.15 8.71
N ARG A 88 -0.27 -11.61 9.26
CA ARG A 88 -0.58 -10.19 9.26
C ARG A 88 -0.29 -9.58 10.62
N TYR A 89 0.34 -8.41 10.63
CA TYR A 89 0.61 -7.66 11.83
C TYR A 89 -0.41 -6.51 11.99
N PRO A 90 -0.91 -6.22 13.20
CA PRO A 90 -1.96 -5.21 13.40
C PRO A 90 -1.60 -3.77 13.02
N HIS A 91 -0.32 -3.48 12.79
CA HIS A 91 0.15 -2.16 12.39
C HIS A 91 0.32 -2.01 10.88
N GLN A 92 0.15 -3.10 10.12
CA GLN A 92 0.32 -3.14 8.68
C GLN A 92 -0.94 -2.65 7.97
N LEU A 93 -0.73 -1.83 6.94
CA LEU A 93 -1.75 -1.47 5.97
C LEU A 93 -1.57 -2.28 4.70
N TYR A 94 -2.61 -2.99 4.29
CA TYR A 94 -2.60 -3.75 3.04
C TYR A 94 -3.26 -2.90 1.98
N VAL A 95 -2.50 -2.58 0.94
CA VAL A 95 -2.89 -1.62 -0.08
C VAL A 95 -2.89 -2.29 -1.43
N HIS A 96 -4.05 -2.33 -2.05
CA HIS A 96 -4.21 -2.81 -3.41
C HIS A 96 -3.95 -1.67 -4.39
N ILE A 97 -3.03 -1.86 -5.34
CA ILE A 97 -2.67 -0.89 -6.37
C ILE A 97 -3.07 -1.43 -7.73
N THR A 98 -3.85 -0.64 -8.47
CA THR A 98 -4.22 -0.94 -9.84
C THR A 98 -4.20 0.29 -10.73
N GLY A 99 -3.44 0.22 -11.82
CA GLY A 99 -3.56 1.15 -12.95
C GLY A 99 -4.51 0.63 -14.01
N GLU A 100 -4.70 -0.68 -14.10
CA GLU A 100 -5.43 -1.31 -15.19
C GLU A 100 -6.94 -1.31 -14.97
N THR A 101 -7.70 -1.23 -16.08
CA THR A 101 -9.15 -1.43 -16.01
C THR A 101 -9.46 -2.86 -15.54
N PRO A 102 -10.61 -3.11 -14.87
CA PRO A 102 -10.96 -4.47 -14.42
C PRO A 102 -10.88 -5.53 -15.53
N ILE A 103 -11.25 -5.16 -16.76
CA ILE A 103 -11.19 -6.03 -17.94
C ILE A 103 -9.73 -6.38 -18.27
N ASN A 104 -8.83 -5.39 -18.34
CA ASN A 104 -7.42 -5.61 -18.66
C ASN A 104 -6.65 -6.29 -17.53
N ALA A 105 -7.01 -5.98 -16.29
CA ALA A 105 -6.42 -6.59 -15.10
C ALA A 105 -6.86 -8.05 -14.92
N LYS A 106 -7.85 -8.52 -15.69
CA LYS A 106 -8.50 -9.84 -15.53
C LYS A 106 -9.01 -10.07 -14.10
N ILE A 107 -9.39 -8.99 -13.42
CA ILE A 107 -9.93 -9.04 -12.06
C ILE A 107 -11.41 -9.40 -12.17
N ASN A 108 -11.78 -10.62 -11.77
CA ASN A 108 -13.17 -11.05 -11.67
C ASN A 108 -13.79 -10.54 -10.36
N GLY A 109 -13.83 -9.21 -10.22
CA GLY A 109 -14.40 -8.48 -9.08
C GLY A 109 -13.44 -8.29 -7.89
N TYR A 110 -13.66 -7.22 -7.12
CA TYR A 110 -12.86 -6.88 -5.94
C TYR A 110 -13.05 -7.86 -4.75
N GLY A 111 -14.03 -8.76 -4.82
CA GLY A 111 -14.28 -9.78 -3.80
C GLY A 111 -13.08 -10.73 -3.57
N MET A 112 -12.16 -10.81 -4.54
CA MET A 112 -10.94 -11.63 -4.46
C MET A 112 -9.97 -11.18 -3.35
N TYR A 113 -10.09 -9.93 -2.89
CA TYR A 113 -9.22 -9.36 -1.87
C TYR A 113 -9.85 -9.33 -0.46
N GLY A 114 -11.15 -9.65 -0.35
CA GLY A 114 -11.88 -9.75 0.92
C GLY A 114 -11.79 -8.50 1.81
N GLU A 115 -11.99 -8.71 3.12
CA GLU A 115 -11.80 -7.70 4.17
C GLU A 115 -10.31 -7.44 4.48
N ASP A 116 -9.40 -8.15 3.81
CA ASP A 116 -7.97 -8.06 4.06
C ASP A 116 -7.31 -6.81 3.48
N ILE A 117 -7.95 -6.10 2.55
CA ILE A 117 -7.40 -4.85 2.03
C ILE A 117 -7.92 -3.66 2.83
N ASN A 118 -7.00 -2.84 3.34
CA ASN A 118 -7.34 -1.60 4.05
C ASN A 118 -7.62 -0.46 3.07
N MET A 119 -6.84 -0.37 1.98
CA MET A 119 -6.91 0.76 1.05
C MET A 119 -6.71 0.35 -0.40
N THR A 120 -7.28 1.14 -1.29
CA THR A 120 -7.12 1.02 -2.74
C THR A 120 -6.44 2.26 -3.32
N VAL A 121 -5.45 2.06 -4.19
CA VAL A 121 -4.82 3.09 -5.02
C VAL A 121 -5.19 2.80 -6.47
N SER A 122 -5.97 3.68 -7.10
CA SER A 122 -6.40 3.48 -8.49
C SER A 122 -6.83 4.77 -9.18
N TYR A 123 -7.10 4.67 -10.49
CA TYR A 123 -7.69 5.76 -11.29
C TYR A 123 -9.16 6.05 -10.94
N ARG A 124 -9.82 5.21 -10.14
CA ARG A 124 -11.23 5.44 -9.78
C ARG A 124 -11.33 6.51 -8.68
N LYS A 125 -12.23 7.47 -8.88
CA LYS A 125 -12.47 8.57 -7.92
C LYS A 125 -13.19 8.13 -6.64
N ASP A 126 -13.80 6.95 -6.64
CA ASP A 126 -14.47 6.34 -5.49
C ASP A 126 -13.55 5.43 -4.65
N GLY A 127 -12.28 5.28 -5.04
CA GLY A 127 -11.25 4.61 -4.25
C GLY A 127 -10.69 5.46 -3.09
N ASN A 128 -9.83 4.87 -2.26
CA ASN A 128 -9.23 5.59 -1.11
C ASN A 128 -8.22 6.64 -1.58
N LEU A 129 -7.33 6.25 -2.50
CA LEU A 129 -6.29 7.10 -3.06
C LEU A 129 -6.42 7.13 -4.59
N PHE A 130 -6.61 8.33 -5.12
CA PHE A 130 -6.68 8.56 -6.55
C PHE A 130 -5.26 8.64 -7.14
N SER A 131 -4.94 7.73 -8.05
CA SER A 131 -3.75 7.77 -8.88
C SER A 131 -4.20 7.70 -10.34
N PRO A 132 -4.10 8.78 -11.13
CA PRO A 132 -4.48 8.74 -12.53
C PRO A 132 -3.63 7.71 -13.28
N TYR A 133 -4.17 7.21 -14.39
CA TYR A 133 -3.37 6.42 -15.32
C TYR A 133 -2.21 7.28 -15.83
N PHE A 134 -0.98 6.75 -15.77
CA PHE A 134 0.17 7.43 -16.37
C PHE A 134 0.00 7.39 -17.89
N VAL A 135 -0.26 8.54 -18.51
CA VAL A 135 -0.21 8.75 -19.96
C VAL A 135 0.99 9.63 -20.27
#